data_AF-A0AAD7QX78-F1
#
_entry.id   AF-A0AAD7QX78-F1
#
_cell.length_a   1.000
_cell.length_b   1.000
_cell.length_c   1.000
_cell.angle_alpha   90.00
_cell.angle_beta   90.00
_cell.angle_gamma   90.00
#
_symmetry.space_group_name_H-M   'P 1'
#
loop_
_entity.id
_entity.type
_entity.pdbx_description
1 polymer ?
#
loop_
_entity_poly.entity_id
_entity_poly.type
_entity_poly.pdbx_seq_one_letter_code
_entity_poly.pdbx_strand_id
1 'polypeptide(L)'
;MKPVIHGGLRLGIVLLAVSTLLLWTGEAEAKDPNGVKSQFFDPKYKPPEDTLVTPIGHPGLFAFAGRWHRFREVFKASVWPGTYLTVLSFGNHCTFVLKPRISEWTNLTYTVSVDDGPTFEVWKAIDVSDTKAGPVLLRINTTDTSSYVGDMTSGQSASSSELSREPHVVKIVSSRRTSPLSIQGFYIPTSVVRQDPTWVNYQKALPYVEFIGGPAHNEESFAMNSAEWTAAEGLHFRHNHITTDDCFSANCTSQVASLSQQYDRLNPVYRDVYYKPGLTHSGLFAFYESPLLQMNTPGYVIINVGDKDFEEKVPPMQFSDELYDFLKFVRIRAHPDAYIFVLLKKGRYFRETRDVVDHLRDLNIVAVPSPSTTDARGWTRFLQKHILPLTHTTSRFGNSMVTFRDAAISTSSAFAVVDSSTSVTAQLFVLFAIILGLAGLLFLRHGVRSVLLAVLTKAGIIHPATNGKRYKPGKSGNAWD
;
A
#
# COMPACT_ATOMS: atom_id res chain seq x y z
N MET A 1 7.98 47.65 55.57
CA MET A 1 8.51 46.60 54.68
C MET A 1 7.48 45.48 54.63
N LYS A 2 7.03 45.11 53.43
CA LYS A 2 6.01 44.06 53.21
C LYS A 2 6.61 42.68 53.52
N PRO A 3 5.88 41.76 54.17
CA PRO A 3 6.36 40.39 54.35
C PRO A 3 6.27 39.67 53.01
N VAL A 4 7.43 39.24 52.49
CA VAL A 4 7.55 38.34 51.35
C VAL A 4 7.49 36.92 51.89
N ILE A 5 6.30 36.35 51.98
CA ILE A 5 6.11 34.91 52.28
C ILE A 5 4.96 34.37 51.43
N HIS A 6 5.09 34.27 50.10
CA HIS A 6 4.01 33.72 49.24
C HIS A 6 4.48 32.73 48.16
N GLY A 7 5.72 32.21 48.26
CA GLY A 7 6.24 31.23 47.29
C GLY A 7 5.80 29.78 47.55
N GLY A 8 5.85 29.33 48.81
CA GLY A 8 5.59 27.92 49.15
C GLY A 8 4.12 27.49 49.04
N LEU A 9 3.19 28.40 49.37
CA LEU A 9 1.76 28.09 49.38
C LEU A 9 1.20 27.81 47.98
N ARG A 10 1.73 28.48 46.95
CA ARG A 10 1.29 28.30 45.56
C ARG A 10 1.75 26.98 44.96
N LEU A 11 2.94 26.48 45.35
CA LEU A 11 3.44 25.19 44.90
C LEU A 11 2.67 24.02 45.54
N GLY A 12 2.32 24.15 46.82
CA GLY A 12 1.51 23.16 47.54
C GLY A 12 0.12 22.98 46.93
N ILE A 13 -0.55 24.07 46.55
CA ILE A 13 -1.89 24.02 45.93
C ILE A 13 -1.85 23.35 44.55
N VAL A 14 -0.81 23.60 43.75
CA VAL A 14 -0.66 22.96 42.43
C VAL A 14 -0.38 21.46 42.56
N LEU A 15 0.48 21.05 43.50
CA LEU A 15 0.75 19.63 43.77
C LEU A 15 -0.48 18.89 44.33
N LEU A 16 -1.29 19.56 45.15
CA LEU A 16 -2.53 18.99 45.67
C LEU A 16 -3.56 18.81 44.55
N ALA A 17 -3.72 19.81 43.68
CA ALA A 17 -4.65 19.77 42.56
C ALA A 17 -4.27 18.71 41.51
N VAL A 18 -2.97 18.51 41.24
CA VAL A 18 -2.49 17.45 40.34
C VAL A 18 -2.68 16.07 40.97
N SER A 19 -2.43 15.92 42.28
CA SER A 19 -2.66 14.67 42.99
C SER A 19 -4.14 14.28 43.07
N THR A 20 -5.05 15.24 43.28
CA THR A 20 -6.49 14.96 43.25
C THR A 20 -7.01 14.65 41.85
N LEU A 21 -6.46 15.28 40.80
CA LEU A 21 -6.81 14.93 39.42
C LEU A 21 -6.37 13.50 39.06
N LEU A 22 -5.19 13.08 39.53
CA LEU A 22 -4.65 11.72 39.30
C LEU A 22 -5.42 10.64 40.09
N LEU A 23 -5.90 10.96 41.29
CA LEU A 23 -6.73 10.04 42.08
C LEU A 23 -8.12 9.87 41.45
N TRP A 24 -8.71 10.93 40.87
CA TRP A 24 -9.99 10.85 40.17
C TRP A 24 -9.95 10.04 38.87
N THR A 25 -8.78 9.91 38.24
CA THR A 25 -8.62 9.03 37.06
C THR A 25 -8.46 7.54 37.42
N GLY A 26 -8.31 7.20 38.71
CA GLY A 26 -8.05 5.82 39.17
C GLY A 26 -9.28 5.01 39.58
N GLU A 27 -10.46 5.63 39.73
CA GLU A 27 -11.68 4.95 40.22
C GLU A 27 -12.67 4.54 39.12
N ALA A 28 -12.38 4.83 37.86
CA ALA A 28 -13.24 4.46 36.73
C ALA A 28 -12.90 3.07 36.15
N GLU A 29 -12.69 2.04 36.97
CA GLU A 29 -12.63 0.66 36.46
C GLU A 29 -12.94 -0.39 37.55
N ALA A 30 -14.15 -0.32 38.13
CA ALA A 30 -14.71 -1.44 38.86
C ALA A 30 -15.43 -2.39 37.87
N LYS A 31 -14.79 -3.53 37.59
CA LYS A 31 -15.33 -4.66 36.82
C LYS A 31 -16.63 -5.19 37.45
N ASP A 32 -17.73 -5.12 36.72
CA ASP A 32 -18.89 -6.00 36.90
C ASP A 32 -18.66 -7.28 36.06
N PRO A 33 -18.68 -8.49 36.66
CA PRO A 33 -18.47 -9.75 35.93
C PRO A 33 -19.63 -10.14 35.02
N ASN A 34 -20.77 -9.44 35.05
CA ASN A 34 -21.90 -9.69 34.17
C ASN A 34 -21.99 -8.60 33.10
N GLY A 35 -21.38 -8.84 31.94
CA GLY A 35 -21.24 -7.90 30.83
C GLY A 35 -22.49 -7.06 30.54
N VAL A 36 -22.40 -5.77 30.87
CA VAL A 36 -23.44 -4.78 30.58
C VAL A 36 -23.41 -4.44 29.10
N LYS A 37 -24.49 -4.77 28.38
CA LYS A 37 -24.85 -4.09 27.12
C LYS A 37 -25.08 -2.63 27.45
N SER A 38 -24.11 -1.77 27.11
CA SER A 38 -24.24 -0.31 27.26
C SER A 38 -25.40 0.19 26.39
N GLN A 39 -26.45 0.72 27.04
CA GLN A 39 -27.54 1.44 26.38
C GLN A 39 -27.12 2.84 25.89
N PHE A 40 -25.88 3.25 26.16
CA PHE A 40 -25.32 4.57 25.82
C PHE A 40 -24.38 4.55 24.62
N PHE A 41 -24.09 3.38 24.02
CA PHE A 41 -23.47 3.36 22.71
C PHE A 41 -24.53 3.67 21.64
N ASP A 42 -24.68 4.96 21.39
CA ASP A 42 -25.44 5.52 20.29
C ASP A 42 -24.94 4.88 18.97
N PRO A 43 -25.82 4.27 18.14
CA PRO A 43 -25.46 3.68 16.84
C PRO A 43 -24.73 4.64 15.89
N LYS A 44 -24.68 5.94 16.19
CA LYS A 44 -23.85 6.93 15.48
C LYS A 44 -22.34 6.69 15.63
N TYR A 45 -21.90 5.99 16.67
CA TYR A 45 -20.50 5.59 16.82
C TYR A 45 -20.25 4.40 15.88
N LYS A 46 -20.08 4.73 14.60
CA LYS A 46 -19.50 3.82 13.62
C LYS A 46 -18.17 3.30 14.21
N PRO A 47 -17.81 2.01 14.01
CA PRO A 47 -16.50 1.51 14.42
C PRO A 47 -15.46 2.53 13.95
N PRO A 48 -14.61 3.02 14.87
CA PRO A 48 -13.90 4.26 14.66
C PRO A 48 -13.11 4.18 13.35
N GLU A 49 -13.11 5.26 12.59
CA GLU A 49 -12.28 5.45 11.40
C GLU A 49 -10.80 5.09 11.67
N ASP A 50 -10.41 5.10 12.94
CA ASP A 50 -9.14 4.62 13.50
C ASP A 50 -8.78 3.15 13.18
N THR A 51 -9.72 2.33 12.70
CA THR A 51 -9.49 0.94 12.27
C THR A 51 -9.27 0.77 10.77
N LEU A 52 -9.44 1.84 9.98
CA LEU A 52 -9.25 1.78 8.54
C LEU A 52 -7.75 1.73 8.20
N VAL A 53 -7.31 0.55 7.75
CA VAL A 53 -5.96 0.37 7.22
C VAL A 53 -5.93 0.89 5.78
N THR A 54 -5.25 2.01 5.55
CA THR A 54 -5.07 2.59 4.22
C THR A 54 -3.65 2.36 3.69
N PRO A 55 -3.45 2.34 2.35
CA PRO A 55 -2.11 2.25 1.76
C PRO A 55 -1.16 3.36 2.21
N ILE A 56 -1.67 4.55 2.53
CA ILE A 56 -0.85 5.70 2.96
C ILE A 56 -0.46 5.58 4.44
N GLY A 57 -1.40 5.19 5.30
CA GLY A 57 -1.14 5.01 6.73
C GLY A 57 -0.32 3.76 7.04
N HIS A 58 -0.45 2.73 6.21
CA HIS A 58 0.12 1.41 6.44
C HIS A 58 0.73 0.81 5.16
N PRO A 59 1.69 1.50 4.50
CA PRO A 59 2.24 1.04 3.23
C PRO A 59 2.88 -0.35 3.33
N GLY A 60 3.33 -0.75 4.52
CA GLY A 60 3.88 -2.08 4.83
C GLY A 60 2.87 -3.24 4.76
N LEU A 61 1.60 -2.98 4.50
CA LEU A 61 0.54 -4.00 4.39
C LEU A 61 -0.04 -4.13 2.98
N PHE A 62 0.47 -3.36 2.00
CA PHE A 62 -0.04 -3.37 0.63
C PHE A 62 1.08 -3.60 -0.37
N ALA A 63 0.83 -4.49 -1.33
CA ALA A 63 1.67 -4.69 -2.50
C ALA A 63 0.81 -4.60 -3.76
N PHE A 64 1.10 -3.61 -4.60
CA PHE A 64 0.38 -3.36 -5.85
C PHE A 64 1.13 -3.98 -7.03
N ALA A 65 0.41 -4.67 -7.91
CA ALA A 65 0.93 -5.17 -9.18
C ALA A 65 0.01 -4.73 -10.33
N GLY A 66 0.60 -4.50 -11.50
CA GLY A 66 -0.05 -3.83 -12.62
C GLY A 66 0.03 -2.32 -12.57
N ARG A 67 -0.81 -1.65 -13.37
CA ARG A 67 -0.84 -0.19 -13.45
C ARG A 67 -1.91 0.37 -12.53
N TRP A 68 -1.51 1.34 -11.70
CA TRP A 68 -2.36 1.94 -10.69
C TRP A 68 -2.27 3.47 -10.76
N HIS A 69 -3.35 4.11 -10.33
CA HIS A 69 -3.44 5.54 -10.18
C HIS A 69 -4.07 5.89 -8.84
N ARG A 70 -3.50 6.87 -8.14
CA ARG A 70 -4.05 7.40 -6.90
C ARG A 70 -4.80 8.70 -7.18
N PHE A 71 -6.02 8.79 -6.65
CA PHE A 71 -6.79 10.02 -6.58
C PHE A 71 -7.24 10.25 -5.14
N ARG A 72 -6.62 11.23 -4.46
CA ARG A 72 -6.80 11.47 -3.01
C ARG A 72 -6.45 10.19 -2.21
N GLU A 73 -7.40 9.68 -1.42
CA GLU A 73 -7.26 8.48 -0.61
C GLU A 73 -7.72 7.20 -1.33
N VAL A 74 -7.97 7.26 -2.64
CA VAL A 74 -8.48 6.13 -3.42
C VAL A 74 -7.45 5.69 -4.46
N PHE A 75 -7.19 4.39 -4.47
CA PHE A 75 -6.27 3.70 -5.34
C PHE A 75 -7.05 2.94 -6.40
N LYS A 76 -6.83 3.28 -7.66
CA LYS A 76 -7.58 2.76 -8.80
C LYS A 76 -6.66 1.92 -9.68
N ALA A 77 -7.00 0.66 -9.83
CA ALA A 77 -6.41 -0.22 -10.82
C ALA A 77 -6.75 0.30 -12.21
N SER A 78 -5.81 0.10 -13.14
CA SER A 78 -6.13 0.18 -14.55
C SER A 78 -7.06 -0.96 -14.97
N VAL A 79 -7.68 -0.81 -16.15
CA VAL A 79 -8.43 -1.88 -16.80
C VAL A 79 -7.53 -2.84 -17.60
N TRP A 80 -6.20 -2.65 -17.55
CA TRP A 80 -5.28 -3.64 -18.10
C TRP A 80 -5.42 -4.96 -17.33
N PRO A 81 -5.49 -6.10 -18.04
CA PRO A 81 -5.63 -7.39 -17.39
C PRO A 81 -4.51 -7.65 -16.39
N GLY A 82 -4.86 -8.37 -15.33
CA GLY A 82 -3.88 -8.78 -14.34
C GLY A 82 -3.36 -7.67 -13.43
N THR A 83 -4.07 -6.55 -13.34
CA THR A 83 -3.85 -5.59 -12.26
C THR A 83 -4.46 -6.14 -10.97
N TYR A 84 -3.64 -6.30 -9.93
CA TYR A 84 -4.07 -6.85 -8.64
C TYR A 84 -3.42 -6.16 -7.45
N LEU A 85 -4.08 -6.32 -6.30
CA LEU A 85 -3.62 -5.89 -5.00
C LEU A 85 -3.43 -7.11 -4.11
N THR A 86 -2.30 -7.19 -3.44
CA THR A 86 -2.07 -8.13 -2.35
C THR A 86 -1.99 -7.35 -1.04
N VAL A 87 -2.76 -7.77 -0.04
CA VAL A 87 -2.69 -7.21 1.32
C VAL A 87 -2.32 -8.27 2.33
N LEU A 88 -1.65 -7.83 3.39
CA LEU A 88 -1.44 -8.64 4.58
C LEU A 88 -2.46 -8.25 5.65
N SER A 89 -3.32 -9.20 6.01
CA SER A 89 -4.40 -9.03 6.97
C SER A 89 -4.17 -9.90 8.20
N PHE A 90 -4.72 -9.50 9.35
CA PHE A 90 -4.69 -10.26 10.60
C PHE A 90 -6.12 -10.47 11.09
N GLY A 91 -6.45 -11.70 11.51
CA GLY A 91 -7.80 -12.05 11.92
C GLY A 91 -8.43 -13.10 11.03
N ASN A 92 -9.68 -13.45 11.35
CA ASN A 92 -10.48 -14.43 10.64
C ASN A 92 -11.28 -13.84 9.46
N HIS A 93 -11.27 -12.51 9.30
CA HIS A 93 -11.82 -11.81 8.15
C HIS A 93 -11.19 -10.42 7.99
N CYS A 94 -11.33 -9.85 6.80
CA CYS A 94 -11.06 -8.44 6.51
C CYS A 94 -12.20 -7.85 5.68
N THR A 95 -12.43 -6.55 5.79
CA THR A 95 -13.48 -5.87 5.03
C THR A 95 -12.90 -4.74 4.19
N PHE A 96 -12.86 -4.93 2.88
CA PHE A 96 -12.37 -3.95 1.93
C PHE A 96 -13.35 -2.81 1.73
N VAL A 97 -12.84 -1.59 1.70
CA VAL A 97 -13.59 -0.37 1.43
C VAL A 97 -13.37 0.02 -0.02
N LEU A 98 -14.31 -0.37 -0.88
CA LEU A 98 -14.27 -0.12 -2.31
C LEU A 98 -15.00 1.19 -2.65
N LYS A 99 -14.44 1.95 -3.59
CA LYS A 99 -15.03 3.20 -4.12
C LYS A 99 -15.11 3.13 -5.65
N PRO A 100 -15.92 2.20 -6.20
CA PRO A 100 -16.09 2.09 -7.64
C PRO A 100 -16.62 3.41 -8.21
N ARG A 101 -16.27 3.73 -9.47
CA ARG A 101 -16.89 4.85 -10.15
C ARG A 101 -18.22 4.36 -10.74
N ILE A 102 -19.30 4.57 -10.00
CA ILE A 102 -20.65 4.17 -10.38
C ILE A 102 -21.17 5.21 -11.38
N SER A 103 -20.85 5.03 -12.67
CA SER A 103 -21.61 5.70 -13.73
C SER A 103 -22.68 4.77 -14.27
N GLU A 104 -22.39 3.48 -14.52
CA GLU A 104 -23.35 2.55 -15.18
C GLU A 104 -23.20 1.06 -14.78
N TRP A 105 -22.42 0.71 -13.75
CA TRP A 105 -22.08 -0.69 -13.43
C TRP A 105 -23.07 -1.35 -12.46
N THR A 106 -23.78 -2.38 -12.91
CA THR A 106 -24.72 -3.14 -12.08
C THR A 106 -24.06 -4.29 -11.31
N ASN A 107 -22.97 -4.86 -11.81
CA ASN A 107 -22.29 -6.02 -11.20
C ASN A 107 -20.78 -5.83 -11.18
N LEU A 108 -20.22 -5.61 -9.99
CA LEU A 108 -18.77 -5.69 -9.81
C LEU A 108 -18.34 -7.14 -9.66
N THR A 109 -17.25 -7.50 -10.35
CA THR A 109 -16.68 -8.83 -10.27
C THR A 109 -15.19 -8.73 -9.93
N TYR A 110 -14.77 -9.49 -8.93
CA TYR A 110 -13.38 -9.61 -8.51
C TYR A 110 -13.03 -11.08 -8.31
N THR A 111 -11.75 -11.43 -8.50
CA THR A 111 -11.22 -12.73 -8.11
C THR A 111 -10.38 -12.56 -6.86
N VAL A 112 -10.63 -13.39 -5.85
CA VAL A 112 -9.95 -13.33 -4.56
C VAL A 112 -9.25 -14.66 -4.29
N SER A 113 -8.06 -14.61 -3.70
CA SER A 113 -7.42 -15.77 -3.08
C SER A 113 -6.85 -15.40 -1.72
N VAL A 114 -6.83 -16.36 -0.80
CA VAL A 114 -6.26 -16.23 0.54
C VAL A 114 -5.15 -17.25 0.70
N ASP A 115 -3.96 -16.82 1.12
CA ASP A 115 -2.78 -17.66 1.38
C ASP A 115 -2.39 -18.57 0.21
N ASP A 116 -2.45 -18.04 -1.02
CA ASP A 116 -2.25 -18.79 -2.27
C ASP A 116 -3.18 -20.01 -2.45
N GLY A 117 -4.28 -20.04 -1.70
CA GLY A 117 -5.35 -21.03 -1.85
C GLY A 117 -6.16 -20.85 -3.14
N PRO A 118 -7.22 -21.66 -3.31
CA PRO A 118 -8.09 -21.58 -4.48
C PRO A 118 -8.63 -20.16 -4.70
N THR A 119 -8.64 -19.73 -5.96
CA THR A 119 -9.25 -18.47 -6.36
C THR A 119 -10.76 -18.61 -6.44
N PHE A 120 -11.51 -17.64 -5.92
CA PHE A 120 -12.96 -17.58 -6.02
C PHE A 120 -13.42 -16.23 -6.60
N GLU A 121 -14.50 -16.28 -7.38
CA GLU A 121 -15.13 -15.09 -7.95
C GLU A 121 -16.09 -14.50 -6.91
N VAL A 122 -15.89 -13.23 -6.58
CA VAL A 122 -16.82 -12.46 -5.75
C VAL A 122 -17.54 -11.47 -6.64
N TRP A 123 -18.86 -11.56 -6.63
CA TRP A 123 -19.73 -10.62 -7.31
C TRP A 123 -20.46 -9.75 -6.28
N LYS A 124 -20.57 -8.46 -6.57
CA LYS A 124 -21.38 -7.53 -5.77
C LYS A 124 -22.21 -6.68 -6.71
N ALA A 125 -23.53 -6.89 -6.64
CA ALA A 125 -24.46 -6.04 -7.36
C ALA A 125 -24.47 -4.64 -6.72
N ILE A 126 -24.38 -3.60 -7.57
CA ILE A 126 -24.53 -2.20 -7.17
C ILE A 126 -25.80 -1.68 -7.84
N ASP A 127 -26.68 -1.10 -7.05
CA ASP A 127 -27.81 -0.34 -7.58
C ASP A 127 -27.30 1.00 -8.12
N VAL A 128 -27.28 1.13 -9.46
CA VAL A 128 -26.80 2.32 -10.18
C VAL A 128 -27.71 3.53 -9.94
N SER A 129 -28.96 3.31 -9.52
CA SER A 129 -29.91 4.41 -9.23
C SER A 129 -29.51 5.22 -8.00
N ASP A 130 -28.69 4.65 -7.11
CA ASP A 130 -28.12 5.34 -5.96
C ASP A 130 -26.79 6.01 -6.33
N THR A 131 -26.87 7.14 -7.01
CA THR A 131 -25.72 8.02 -7.30
C THR A 131 -25.02 8.56 -6.04
N LYS A 132 -25.57 8.30 -4.84
CA LYS A 132 -24.98 8.58 -3.53
C LYS A 132 -24.50 7.32 -2.81
N ALA A 133 -24.52 6.16 -3.46
CA ALA A 133 -24.06 4.91 -2.89
C ALA A 133 -22.68 5.13 -2.27
N GLY A 134 -22.61 4.94 -0.97
CA GLY A 134 -21.40 5.10 -0.19
C GLY A 134 -20.31 4.10 -0.62
N PRO A 135 -19.21 4.00 0.15
CA PRO A 135 -18.24 2.95 -0.10
C PRO A 135 -18.90 1.57 -0.08
N VAL A 136 -18.55 0.71 -1.03
CA VAL A 136 -18.97 -0.69 -1.06
C VAL A 136 -18.06 -1.47 -0.13
N LEU A 137 -18.65 -2.16 0.84
CA LEU A 137 -17.91 -2.99 1.79
C LEU A 137 -17.88 -4.44 1.29
N LEU A 138 -16.68 -4.97 1.06
CA LEU A 138 -16.45 -6.35 0.64
C LEU A 138 -15.78 -7.12 1.78
N ARG A 139 -16.54 -7.97 2.47
CA ARG A 139 -16.02 -8.84 3.53
C ARG A 139 -15.44 -10.11 2.92
N ILE A 140 -14.20 -10.41 3.29
CA ILE A 140 -13.47 -11.62 2.90
C ILE A 140 -13.08 -12.31 4.20
N ASN A 141 -13.67 -13.47 4.44
CA ASN A 141 -13.23 -14.32 5.54
C ASN A 141 -11.86 -14.94 5.15
N THR A 142 -10.98 -15.17 6.11
CA THR A 142 -9.58 -15.61 5.86
C THR A 142 -9.30 -17.02 6.36
N THR A 143 -10.15 -17.59 7.21
CA THR A 143 -9.95 -18.91 7.82
C THR A 143 -10.77 -20.06 7.19
N ASP A 144 -11.95 -19.78 6.62
CA ASP A 144 -12.80 -20.82 6.01
C ASP A 144 -13.02 -20.68 4.48
N THR A 145 -12.06 -21.11 3.66
CA THR A 145 -12.12 -20.98 2.18
C THR A 145 -13.32 -21.59 1.48
N SER A 146 -14.19 -22.29 2.21
CA SER A 146 -15.40 -22.92 1.68
C SER A 146 -16.70 -22.11 1.82
N SER A 147 -16.74 -21.02 2.61
CA SER A 147 -18.00 -20.29 2.95
C SER A 147 -17.89 -18.75 2.89
N TYR A 148 -17.62 -18.17 1.71
CA TYR A 148 -16.87 -16.89 1.66
C TYR A 148 -17.53 -15.60 1.17
N VAL A 149 -18.83 -15.53 0.90
CA VAL A 149 -19.48 -14.23 0.61
C VAL A 149 -20.80 -14.12 1.35
N GLY A 150 -20.74 -13.51 2.54
CA GLY A 150 -21.93 -13.11 3.28
C GLY A 150 -22.17 -11.61 3.10
N ASP A 151 -23.34 -11.23 2.60
CA ASP A 151 -23.79 -9.84 2.72
C ASP A 151 -23.98 -9.51 4.20
N MET A 152 -23.32 -8.44 4.67
CA MET A 152 -23.48 -7.93 6.04
C MET A 152 -24.92 -7.41 6.22
N THR A 153 -25.85 -8.33 6.46
CA THR A 153 -27.15 -8.02 7.05
C THR A 153 -26.97 -8.11 8.56
N SER A 154 -27.31 -7.00 9.22
CA SER A 154 -27.06 -6.69 10.63
C SER A 154 -27.45 -7.82 11.61
N GLY A 155 -26.53 -8.28 12.47
CA GLY A 155 -26.93 -8.90 13.75
C GLY A 155 -26.08 -10.02 14.37
N GLN A 156 -25.00 -10.50 13.74
CA GLN A 156 -24.19 -11.56 14.37
C GLN A 156 -23.23 -10.99 15.42
N SER A 157 -23.42 -11.41 16.69
CA SER A 157 -22.52 -11.08 17.79
C SER A 157 -21.21 -11.85 17.68
N ALA A 158 -20.11 -11.13 17.73
CA ALA A 158 -18.74 -11.61 17.75
C ALA A 158 -18.50 -12.67 18.82
N SER A 159 -18.12 -13.89 18.42
CA SER A 159 -17.62 -14.91 19.36
C SER A 159 -16.13 -14.72 19.61
N SER A 160 -15.61 -15.19 20.75
CA SER A 160 -14.22 -15.05 21.19
C SER A 160 -13.14 -15.65 20.25
N SER A 161 -13.54 -16.28 19.14
CA SER A 161 -12.65 -16.72 18.06
C SER A 161 -12.24 -15.60 17.08
N GLU A 162 -12.86 -14.42 17.15
CA GLU A 162 -12.60 -13.29 16.23
C GLU A 162 -11.27 -12.57 16.43
N LEU A 163 -10.55 -12.85 17.53
CA LEU A 163 -9.26 -12.24 17.86
C LEU A 163 -8.05 -13.05 17.39
N SER A 164 -8.21 -13.94 16.40
CA SER A 164 -7.05 -14.62 15.79
C SER A 164 -6.02 -13.58 15.34
N ARG A 165 -4.76 -13.77 15.72
CA ARG A 165 -3.63 -12.91 15.29
C ARG A 165 -2.87 -13.52 14.12
N GLU A 166 -3.47 -14.52 13.49
CA GLU A 166 -2.84 -15.20 12.38
C GLU A 166 -2.77 -14.28 11.16
N PRO A 167 -1.57 -14.11 10.56
CA PRO A 167 -1.43 -13.36 9.33
C PRO A 167 -1.95 -14.15 8.13
N HIS A 168 -2.69 -13.47 7.27
CA HIS A 168 -3.21 -13.99 6.01
C HIS A 168 -2.89 -13.05 4.86
N VAL A 169 -2.48 -13.60 3.73
CA VAL A 169 -2.22 -12.86 2.51
C VAL A 169 -3.45 -12.93 1.62
N VAL A 170 -4.12 -11.80 1.44
CA VAL A 170 -5.33 -11.68 0.62
C VAL A 170 -4.96 -11.00 -0.69
N LYS A 171 -5.16 -11.69 -1.81
CA LYS A 171 -4.98 -11.15 -3.15
C LYS A 171 -6.32 -10.89 -3.79
N ILE A 172 -6.52 -9.68 -4.31
CA ILE A 172 -7.71 -9.28 -5.07
C ILE A 172 -7.28 -8.86 -6.46
N VAL A 173 -7.82 -9.54 -7.46
CA VAL A 173 -7.59 -9.27 -8.87
C VAL A 173 -8.87 -8.68 -9.46
N SER A 174 -8.74 -7.60 -10.24
CA SER A 174 -9.86 -7.14 -11.09
C SER A 174 -10.13 -8.23 -12.12
N SER A 175 -11.31 -8.85 -12.12
CA SER A 175 -11.58 -10.02 -12.98
C SER A 175 -12.18 -9.67 -14.33
N ARG A 176 -12.64 -8.43 -14.51
CA ARG A 176 -13.22 -7.95 -15.76
C ARG A 176 -12.74 -6.53 -16.04
N ARG A 177 -12.54 -6.21 -17.32
CA ARG A 177 -12.24 -4.84 -17.82
C ARG A 177 -13.29 -3.82 -17.32
N THR A 178 -14.48 -4.32 -17.08
CA THR A 178 -15.64 -3.58 -16.61
C THR A 178 -15.58 -3.19 -15.13
N SER A 179 -14.77 -3.87 -14.32
CA SER A 179 -14.75 -3.68 -12.86
C SER A 179 -13.32 -3.45 -12.34
N PRO A 180 -12.63 -2.35 -12.75
CA PRO A 180 -11.33 -2.03 -12.20
C PRO A 180 -11.44 -1.81 -10.70
N LEU A 181 -10.53 -2.44 -9.96
CA LEU A 181 -10.49 -2.34 -8.51
C LEU A 181 -10.24 -0.88 -8.09
N SER A 182 -11.11 -0.33 -7.25
CA SER A 182 -10.98 1.01 -6.70
C SER A 182 -11.12 0.92 -5.19
N ILE A 183 -10.01 1.06 -4.46
CA ILE A 183 -9.89 0.76 -3.04
C ILE A 183 -9.44 2.00 -2.26
N GLN A 184 -10.05 2.22 -1.09
CA GLN A 184 -9.57 3.20 -0.11
C GLN A 184 -8.67 2.55 0.96
N GLY A 185 -9.04 1.35 1.40
CA GLY A 185 -8.34 0.60 2.43
C GLY A 185 -9.14 -0.65 2.80
N PHE A 186 -8.82 -1.25 3.94
CA PHE A 186 -9.60 -2.33 4.52
C PHE A 186 -9.68 -2.20 6.04
N TYR A 187 -10.77 -2.70 6.61
CA TYR A 187 -10.92 -2.87 8.05
C TYR A 187 -10.43 -4.24 8.46
N ILE A 188 -9.77 -4.30 9.62
CA ILE A 188 -9.39 -5.52 10.31
C ILE A 188 -10.06 -5.56 11.68
N PRO A 189 -10.50 -6.74 12.14
CA PRO A 189 -11.14 -6.88 13.44
C PRO A 189 -10.19 -6.63 14.61
N THR A 190 -8.88 -6.75 14.39
CA THR A 190 -7.84 -6.49 15.42
C THR A 190 -7.10 -5.20 15.10
N SER A 191 -7.04 -4.25 16.04
CA SER A 191 -6.48 -2.90 15.87
C SER A 191 -4.94 -2.84 15.89
N VAL A 192 -4.26 -3.91 15.48
CA VAL A 192 -2.80 -3.98 15.37
C VAL A 192 -2.51 -3.80 13.86
N VAL A 193 -1.46 -3.16 13.34
CA VAL A 193 -0.07 -3.51 13.57
C VAL A 193 0.84 -2.49 12.89
N ARG A 194 1.80 -1.91 13.63
CA ARG A 194 3.06 -1.43 13.05
C ARG A 194 3.85 -2.67 12.62
N GLN A 195 3.73 -3.07 11.36
CA GLN A 195 4.51 -4.19 10.84
C GLN A 195 5.86 -3.69 10.30
N ASP A 196 6.92 -4.42 10.63
CA ASP A 196 8.22 -4.24 10.00
C ASP A 196 8.08 -4.35 8.47
N PRO A 197 8.67 -3.44 7.66
CA PRO A 197 8.61 -3.50 6.20
C PRO A 197 9.07 -4.82 5.57
N THR A 198 9.61 -5.78 6.34
CA THR A 198 10.03 -7.12 5.90
C THR A 198 9.05 -7.81 4.93
N TRP A 199 7.74 -7.85 5.17
CA TRP A 199 6.80 -8.50 4.23
C TRP A 199 6.71 -7.76 2.90
N VAL A 200 6.55 -6.43 2.91
CA VAL A 200 6.56 -5.64 1.66
C VAL A 200 7.91 -5.72 0.97
N ASN A 201 9.01 -5.72 1.71
CA ASN A 201 10.35 -5.88 1.15
C ASN A 201 10.50 -7.25 0.47
N TYR A 202 9.92 -8.31 1.04
CA TYR A 202 9.83 -9.61 0.39
C TYR A 202 8.99 -9.53 -0.90
N GLN A 203 7.79 -8.93 -0.87
CA GLN A 203 6.98 -8.71 -2.08
C GLN A 203 7.74 -7.91 -3.15
N LYS A 204 8.56 -6.94 -2.73
CA LYS A 204 9.40 -6.13 -3.61
C LYS A 204 10.58 -6.92 -4.18
N ALA A 205 11.09 -7.91 -3.46
CA ALA A 205 12.19 -8.75 -3.90
C ALA A 205 11.76 -9.85 -4.90
N LEU A 206 10.46 -10.15 -4.99
CA LEU A 206 9.93 -11.08 -5.97
C LEU A 206 10.19 -10.58 -7.40
N PRO A 207 10.59 -11.45 -8.34
CA PRO A 207 10.74 -11.08 -9.75
C PRO A 207 9.43 -10.49 -10.28
N TYR A 208 9.51 -9.33 -10.93
CA TYR A 208 8.33 -8.66 -11.51
C TYR A 208 8.42 -8.63 -13.03
N VAL A 209 7.49 -9.30 -13.69
CA VAL A 209 7.41 -9.46 -15.15
C VAL A 209 6.22 -8.71 -15.74
N GLU A 210 6.44 -7.87 -16.75
CA GLU A 210 5.35 -7.33 -17.57
C GLU A 210 5.25 -8.10 -18.89
N PHE A 211 4.10 -8.73 -19.12
CA PHE A 211 3.77 -9.39 -20.39
C PHE A 211 3.08 -8.38 -21.31
N ILE A 212 3.61 -8.16 -22.51
CA ILE A 212 3.07 -7.26 -23.52
C ILE A 212 2.67 -8.08 -24.74
N GLY A 213 1.40 -8.04 -25.11
CA GLY A 213 0.82 -8.88 -26.16
C GLY A 213 0.49 -10.31 -25.68
N GLY A 214 0.22 -11.21 -26.62
CA GLY A 214 -0.37 -12.52 -26.37
C GLY A 214 -1.74 -12.66 -27.06
N PRO A 215 -2.38 -13.84 -26.99
CA PRO A 215 -3.69 -14.02 -27.58
C PRO A 215 -4.68 -13.05 -26.95
N ALA A 216 -5.39 -12.32 -27.81
CA ALA A 216 -6.59 -11.57 -27.44
C ALA A 216 -7.54 -12.54 -26.73
N HIS A 217 -7.79 -12.30 -25.46
CA HIS A 217 -8.72 -13.11 -24.73
C HIS A 217 -10.10 -12.49 -24.91
N ASN A 218 -11.01 -13.25 -25.53
CA ASN A 218 -12.45 -12.98 -25.55
C ASN A 218 -12.89 -12.51 -24.16
N GLU A 219 -13.87 -11.61 -24.04
CA GLU A 219 -14.26 -10.91 -22.80
C GLU A 219 -14.43 -11.80 -21.55
N GLU A 220 -14.63 -13.11 -21.73
CA GLU A 220 -14.81 -14.12 -20.67
C GLU A 220 -13.50 -14.81 -20.21
N SER A 221 -12.40 -14.69 -20.95
CA SER A 221 -11.17 -15.48 -20.76
C SER A 221 -10.00 -14.64 -20.24
N PHE A 222 -10.21 -13.86 -19.19
CA PHE A 222 -9.25 -12.93 -18.58
C PHE A 222 -7.80 -13.47 -18.52
N ALA A 223 -6.80 -12.58 -18.46
CA ALA A 223 -5.37 -12.95 -18.33
C ALA A 223 -5.10 -13.99 -17.23
N MET A 224 -5.96 -14.08 -16.20
CA MET A 224 -5.97 -15.13 -15.18
C MET A 224 -5.97 -16.57 -15.70
N ASN A 225 -6.55 -16.82 -16.88
CA ASN A 225 -6.58 -18.14 -17.51
C ASN A 225 -5.46 -18.34 -18.53
N SER A 226 -4.60 -17.34 -18.72
CA SER A 226 -3.46 -17.46 -19.63
C SER A 226 -2.41 -18.40 -19.05
N ALA A 227 -1.65 -19.01 -19.95
CA ALA A 227 -0.55 -19.87 -19.57
C ALA A 227 0.59 -19.08 -18.91
N GLU A 228 0.78 -17.83 -19.36
CA GLU A 228 1.67 -16.82 -18.80
C GLU A 228 1.34 -16.55 -17.34
N TRP A 229 0.06 -16.29 -17.02
CA TRP A 229 -0.42 -16.07 -15.66
C TRP A 229 -0.18 -17.29 -14.78
N THR A 230 -0.63 -18.46 -15.24
CA THR A 230 -0.49 -19.72 -14.49
C THR A 230 0.99 -20.02 -14.21
N ALA A 231 1.88 -19.77 -15.17
CA ALA A 231 3.31 -19.97 -15.00
C ALA A 231 3.93 -18.95 -14.03
N ALA A 232 3.54 -17.68 -14.11
CA ALA A 232 4.04 -16.64 -13.22
C ALA A 232 3.57 -16.87 -11.77
N GLU A 233 2.31 -17.23 -11.57
CA GLU A 233 1.74 -17.63 -10.28
C GLU A 233 2.45 -18.85 -9.70
N GLY A 234 2.64 -19.90 -10.51
CA GLY A 234 3.35 -21.12 -10.08
C GLY A 234 4.82 -20.91 -9.72
N LEU A 235 5.42 -19.79 -10.12
CA LEU A 235 6.78 -19.38 -9.76
C LEU A 235 6.81 -18.26 -8.71
N HIS A 236 5.64 -17.85 -8.18
CA HIS A 236 5.49 -16.70 -7.28
C HIS A 236 6.12 -15.40 -7.82
N PHE A 237 6.04 -15.21 -9.13
CA PHE A 237 6.44 -13.95 -9.75
C PHE A 237 5.34 -12.92 -9.53
N ARG A 238 5.73 -11.66 -9.38
CA ARG A 238 4.80 -10.57 -9.63
C ARG A 238 4.64 -10.42 -11.13
N HIS A 239 3.43 -10.10 -11.58
CA HIS A 239 3.19 -9.94 -13.01
C HIS A 239 2.12 -8.89 -13.32
N ASN A 240 2.18 -8.41 -14.56
CA ASN A 240 1.21 -7.51 -15.17
C ASN A 240 1.03 -7.91 -16.64
N HIS A 241 -0.19 -7.75 -17.18
CA HIS A 241 -0.49 -8.11 -18.55
C HIS A 241 -1.04 -6.91 -19.33
N ILE A 242 -0.29 -6.49 -20.34
CA ILE A 242 -0.66 -5.43 -21.27
C ILE A 242 -1.08 -6.07 -22.59
N THR A 243 -2.37 -6.40 -22.69
CA THR A 243 -2.93 -7.07 -23.86
C THR A 243 -4.17 -6.34 -24.35
N THR A 244 -4.34 -6.31 -25.67
CA THR A 244 -5.54 -5.79 -26.35
C THR A 244 -6.03 -6.83 -27.32
N ASP A 245 -7.29 -6.70 -27.75
CA ASP A 245 -7.84 -7.57 -28.78
C ASP A 245 -7.51 -7.07 -30.19
N ASP A 246 -6.68 -6.04 -30.30
CA ASP A 246 -6.32 -5.34 -31.53
C ASP A 246 -4.89 -5.69 -31.97
N CYS A 247 -4.55 -5.30 -33.20
CA CYS A 247 -3.18 -5.46 -33.67
C CYS A 247 -2.19 -4.65 -32.82
N PHE A 248 -0.94 -5.08 -32.90
CA PHE A 248 0.16 -4.29 -32.39
C PHE A 248 0.39 -3.02 -33.21
N SER A 249 0.29 -3.14 -34.53
CA SER A 249 0.56 -2.07 -35.48
C SER A 249 -0.67 -1.19 -35.75
N ALA A 250 -0.45 0.09 -36.02
CA ALA A 250 -1.49 1.12 -36.18
C ALA A 250 -2.42 0.92 -37.39
N ASN A 251 -1.96 0.25 -38.44
CA ASN A 251 -2.67 0.16 -39.73
C ASN A 251 -3.43 -1.17 -39.92
N CYS A 252 -3.88 -1.73 -38.81
CA CYS A 252 -4.77 -2.88 -38.80
C CYS A 252 -6.20 -2.46 -39.14
N THR A 253 -7.03 -3.39 -39.61
CA THR A 253 -8.44 -3.13 -39.96
C THR A 253 -9.32 -2.72 -38.77
N SER A 254 -8.79 -2.75 -37.54
CA SER A 254 -9.52 -2.33 -36.35
C SER A 254 -9.76 -0.83 -36.32
N GLN A 255 -10.96 -0.44 -35.87
CA GLN A 255 -11.36 0.95 -35.65
C GLN A 255 -10.79 1.55 -34.36
N VAL A 256 -10.07 0.77 -33.56
CA VAL A 256 -9.50 1.17 -32.27
C VAL A 256 -7.99 1.37 -32.41
N ALA A 257 -7.40 2.25 -31.58
CA ALA A 257 -5.95 2.46 -31.55
C ALA A 257 -5.19 1.13 -31.39
N SER A 258 -3.98 1.01 -31.91
CA SER A 258 -3.19 -0.23 -31.79
C SER A 258 -2.58 -0.40 -30.40
N LEU A 259 -2.11 -1.60 -30.05
CA LEU A 259 -1.44 -1.85 -28.77
C LEU A 259 -0.25 -0.90 -28.56
N SER A 260 0.56 -0.68 -29.60
CA SER A 260 1.72 0.22 -29.54
C SER A 260 1.33 1.66 -29.16
N GLN A 261 0.22 2.17 -29.70
CA GLN A 261 -0.31 3.51 -29.44
C GLN A 261 -1.03 3.65 -28.08
N GLN A 262 -1.48 2.55 -27.52
CA GLN A 262 -2.20 2.53 -26.25
C GLN A 262 -1.32 2.20 -25.05
N TYR A 263 -0.14 1.62 -25.30
CA TYR A 263 0.76 1.17 -24.25
C TYR A 263 1.18 2.30 -23.29
N ASP A 264 1.23 3.55 -23.74
CA ASP A 264 1.57 4.70 -22.90
C ASP A 264 0.42 5.17 -21.97
N ARG A 265 -0.76 4.54 -22.08
CA ARG A 265 -1.97 4.95 -21.35
C ARG A 265 -2.15 4.14 -20.08
N LEU A 266 -2.65 4.81 -19.04
CA LEU A 266 -3.08 4.14 -17.82
C LEU A 266 -4.16 3.10 -18.13
N ASN A 267 -5.12 3.46 -18.99
CA ASN A 267 -6.18 2.56 -19.45
C ASN A 267 -6.15 2.50 -20.99
N PRO A 268 -6.28 1.32 -21.59
CA PRO A 268 -6.56 1.20 -23.00
C PRO A 268 -7.88 1.90 -23.36
N VAL A 269 -7.95 2.36 -24.61
CA VAL A 269 -9.18 2.78 -25.26
C VAL A 269 -9.88 1.53 -25.77
N TYR A 270 -10.99 1.19 -25.15
CA TYR A 270 -11.92 0.20 -25.69
C TYR A 270 -13.01 0.91 -26.48
N ARG A 271 -13.77 0.14 -27.28
CA ARG A 271 -15.02 0.63 -27.92
C ARG A 271 -16.08 1.00 -26.88
N ASP A 272 -15.92 0.54 -25.65
CA ASP A 272 -16.77 0.87 -24.53
C ASP A 272 -16.65 2.35 -24.14
N VAL A 273 -17.78 3.06 -24.24
CA VAL A 273 -17.98 4.48 -23.91
C VAL A 273 -17.62 4.81 -22.45
N TYR A 274 -17.47 3.78 -21.61
CA TYR A 274 -17.38 3.87 -20.16
C TYR A 274 -16.06 4.42 -19.64
N TYR A 275 -14.98 4.33 -20.41
CA TYR A 275 -13.67 4.87 -20.03
C TYR A 275 -13.32 6.05 -20.91
N LYS A 276 -13.29 7.25 -20.31
CA LYS A 276 -12.59 8.37 -20.95
C LYS A 276 -11.15 7.92 -21.23
N PRO A 277 -10.63 8.07 -22.47
CA PRO A 277 -9.24 7.79 -22.77
C PRO A 277 -8.37 8.37 -21.68
N GLY A 278 -7.54 7.52 -21.06
CA GLY A 278 -6.76 7.90 -19.90
C GLY A 278 -5.95 9.16 -20.21
N LEU A 279 -5.84 10.06 -19.23
CA LEU A 279 -4.86 11.14 -19.24
C LEU A 279 -3.51 10.56 -19.70
N THR A 280 -2.92 11.12 -20.75
CA THR A 280 -1.53 10.87 -21.16
C THR A 280 -0.64 11.27 -19.98
N HIS A 281 -0.38 10.35 -19.07
CA HIS A 281 0.43 10.66 -17.90
C HIS A 281 1.89 10.66 -18.31
N SER A 282 2.63 11.65 -17.81
CA SER A 282 4.08 11.60 -17.70
C SER A 282 4.45 10.49 -16.71
N GLY A 283 4.29 9.22 -17.12
CA GLY A 283 4.55 8.06 -16.28
C GLY A 283 3.54 6.96 -16.26
N LEU A 284 3.99 5.76 -16.63
CA LEU A 284 3.16 4.56 -16.75
C LEU A 284 2.71 3.97 -15.40
N PHE A 285 3.33 4.39 -14.29
CA PHE A 285 3.12 3.85 -12.94
C PHE A 285 3.02 5.03 -11.94
N ALA A 286 1.82 5.58 -11.74
CA ALA A 286 1.70 6.89 -11.12
C ALA A 286 1.17 6.83 -9.67
N PHE A 287 2.07 6.57 -8.73
CA PHE A 287 2.03 7.18 -7.39
C PHE A 287 3.04 8.32 -7.29
N TYR A 288 3.08 9.19 -8.30
CA TYR A 288 4.06 10.28 -8.42
C TYR A 288 4.24 11.15 -7.18
N GLU A 289 3.23 11.19 -6.31
CA GLU A 289 3.17 12.08 -5.15
C GLU A 289 3.41 11.36 -3.82
N SER A 290 3.65 10.04 -3.80
CA SER A 290 3.79 9.29 -2.54
C SER A 290 5.13 8.56 -2.44
N PRO A 291 6.17 9.17 -1.83
CA PRO A 291 7.43 8.47 -1.54
C PRO A 291 7.23 7.24 -0.63
N LEU A 292 6.09 7.18 0.07
CA LEU A 292 5.71 6.10 0.97
C LEU A 292 5.22 4.85 0.24
N LEU A 293 4.67 5.00 -0.97
CA LEU A 293 4.15 3.91 -1.79
C LEU A 293 5.04 3.73 -3.01
N GLN A 294 6.19 3.11 -2.80
CA GLN A 294 7.05 2.70 -3.91
C GLN A 294 6.42 1.49 -4.62
N MET A 295 5.86 1.72 -5.80
CA MET A 295 5.62 0.64 -6.75
C MET A 295 6.96 0.27 -7.37
N ASN A 296 7.31 -1.01 -7.30
CA ASN A 296 8.41 -1.50 -8.13
C ASN A 296 7.97 -1.47 -9.58
N THR A 297 8.84 -0.99 -10.45
CA THR A 297 8.71 -1.21 -11.89
C THR A 297 9.05 -2.67 -12.21
N PRO A 298 8.45 -3.25 -13.26
CA PRO A 298 8.88 -4.53 -13.81
C PRO A 298 10.39 -4.54 -14.10
N GLY A 299 11.11 -5.50 -13.52
CA GLY A 299 12.53 -5.73 -13.85
C GLY A 299 12.71 -6.53 -15.13
N TYR A 300 11.63 -7.16 -15.61
CA TYR A 300 11.59 -7.99 -16.80
C TYR A 300 10.37 -7.63 -17.63
N VAL A 301 10.53 -7.54 -18.94
CA VAL A 301 9.45 -7.29 -19.89
C VAL A 301 9.49 -8.36 -20.96
N ILE A 302 8.37 -9.00 -21.24
CA ILE A 302 8.24 -9.99 -22.31
C ILE A 302 7.30 -9.44 -23.37
N ILE A 303 7.79 -9.28 -24.59
CA ILE A 303 7.05 -8.74 -25.73
C ILE A 303 6.71 -9.88 -26.68
N ASN A 304 5.43 -10.19 -26.78
CA ASN A 304 4.85 -11.22 -27.62
C ASN A 304 3.77 -10.62 -28.53
N VAL A 305 4.19 -9.87 -29.55
CA VAL A 305 3.29 -9.12 -30.45
C VAL A 305 3.37 -9.62 -31.90
N GLY A 306 2.35 -9.30 -32.70
CA GLY A 306 2.35 -9.56 -34.15
C GLY A 306 1.51 -10.75 -34.62
N ASP A 307 0.81 -11.48 -33.73
CA ASP A 307 -0.04 -12.61 -34.16
C ASP A 307 -1.19 -12.08 -35.03
N LYS A 308 -1.96 -11.12 -34.51
CA LYS A 308 -3.08 -10.50 -35.23
C LYS A 308 -2.62 -9.65 -36.42
N ASP A 309 -1.50 -8.95 -36.30
CA ASP A 309 -0.89 -8.21 -37.42
C ASP A 309 -0.61 -9.11 -38.62
N PHE A 310 -0.13 -10.33 -38.36
CA PHE A 310 0.15 -11.32 -39.40
C PHE A 310 -1.14 -11.84 -40.03
N GLU A 311 -2.17 -12.12 -39.22
CA GLU A 311 -3.50 -12.53 -39.69
C GLU A 311 -4.14 -11.46 -40.61
N GLU A 312 -4.01 -10.19 -40.22
CA GLU A 312 -4.51 -9.00 -40.95
C GLU A 312 -3.57 -8.56 -42.08
N LYS A 313 -2.48 -9.30 -42.32
CA LYS A 313 -1.51 -9.08 -43.40
C LYS A 313 -0.85 -7.69 -43.36
N VAL A 314 -0.55 -7.18 -42.17
CA VAL A 314 0.24 -5.94 -42.02
C VAL A 314 1.59 -6.12 -42.72
N PRO A 315 2.03 -5.16 -43.56
CA PRO A 315 3.31 -5.29 -44.26
C PRO A 315 4.50 -5.49 -43.29
N PRO A 316 5.43 -6.42 -43.57
CA PRO A 316 6.56 -6.70 -42.68
C PRO A 316 7.44 -5.49 -42.37
N MET A 317 7.64 -4.60 -43.33
CA MET A 317 8.38 -3.35 -43.13
C MET A 317 7.69 -2.46 -42.09
N GLN A 318 6.36 -2.30 -42.21
CA GLN A 318 5.58 -1.51 -41.27
C GLN A 318 5.65 -2.08 -39.85
N PHE A 319 5.48 -3.40 -39.71
CA PHE A 319 5.61 -4.06 -38.41
C PHE A 319 7.00 -3.83 -37.80
N SER A 320 8.06 -3.90 -38.63
CA SER A 320 9.44 -3.68 -38.18
C SER A 320 9.66 -2.24 -37.67
N ASP A 321 9.19 -1.25 -38.43
CA ASP A 321 9.32 0.17 -38.07
C ASP A 321 8.57 0.46 -36.75
N GLU A 322 7.33 -0.02 -36.62
CA GLU A 322 6.55 0.18 -35.39
C GLU A 322 7.13 -0.60 -34.19
N LEU A 323 7.65 -1.80 -34.39
CA LEU A 323 8.33 -2.56 -33.34
C LEU A 323 9.61 -1.85 -32.87
N TYR A 324 10.37 -1.27 -33.80
CA TYR A 324 11.59 -0.53 -33.49
C TYR A 324 11.29 0.70 -32.62
N ASP A 325 10.31 1.51 -33.01
CA ASP A 325 9.90 2.68 -32.24
C ASP A 325 9.29 2.30 -30.88
N PHE A 326 8.50 1.23 -30.84
CA PHE A 326 7.95 0.71 -29.60
C PHE A 326 9.02 0.24 -28.63
N LEU A 327 10.00 -0.55 -29.09
CA LEU A 327 11.10 -1.01 -28.23
C LEU A 327 11.94 0.14 -27.69
N LYS A 328 12.19 1.18 -28.51
CA LYS A 328 12.81 2.42 -28.04
C LYS A 328 11.98 3.10 -26.96
N PHE A 329 10.67 3.23 -27.17
CA PHE A 329 9.78 3.81 -26.17
C PHE A 329 9.83 3.04 -24.86
N VAL A 330 9.68 1.71 -24.92
CA VAL A 330 9.71 0.84 -23.74
C VAL A 330 11.04 1.00 -23.01
N ARG A 331 12.17 0.94 -23.73
CA ARG A 331 13.50 1.04 -23.14
C ARG A 331 13.80 2.42 -22.57
N ILE A 332 13.49 3.50 -23.28
CA ILE A 332 13.91 4.85 -22.87
C ILE A 332 12.95 5.46 -21.85
N ARG A 333 11.64 5.21 -22.00
CA ARG A 333 10.61 5.91 -21.23
C ARG A 333 9.90 5.03 -20.21
N ALA A 334 9.65 3.76 -20.53
CA ALA A 334 8.85 2.90 -19.67
C ALA A 334 9.68 2.18 -18.61
N HIS A 335 10.74 1.50 -19.06
CA HIS A 335 11.51 0.54 -18.28
C HIS A 335 13.02 0.64 -18.60
N PRO A 336 13.69 1.75 -18.19
CA PRO A 336 15.10 2.00 -18.48
C PRO A 336 16.07 0.97 -17.89
N ASP A 337 15.66 0.22 -16.88
CA ASP A 337 16.50 -0.75 -16.18
C ASP A 337 16.08 -2.21 -16.43
N ALA A 338 14.98 -2.44 -17.16
CA ALA A 338 14.46 -3.79 -17.35
C ALA A 338 15.20 -4.57 -18.44
N TYR A 339 15.25 -5.88 -18.27
CA TYR A 339 15.59 -6.84 -19.33
C TYR A 339 14.35 -7.13 -20.18
N ILE A 340 14.43 -6.84 -21.47
CA ILE A 340 13.35 -6.93 -22.44
C ILE A 340 13.57 -8.15 -23.33
N PHE A 341 12.67 -9.13 -23.24
CA PHE A 341 12.65 -10.34 -24.06
C PHE A 341 11.63 -10.20 -25.18
N VAL A 342 12.09 -10.18 -26.43
CA VAL A 342 11.22 -10.12 -27.61
C VAL A 342 11.07 -11.52 -28.21
N LEU A 343 9.84 -12.04 -28.26
CA LEU A 343 9.60 -13.43 -28.66
C LEU A 343 9.64 -13.64 -30.18
N LEU A 344 10.57 -14.48 -30.61
CA LEU A 344 10.66 -14.99 -31.97
C LEU A 344 9.70 -16.19 -32.15
N LYS A 345 8.68 -16.02 -32.99
CA LYS A 345 7.76 -17.10 -33.40
C LYS A 345 7.98 -17.45 -34.87
N LYS A 346 8.13 -18.76 -35.15
CA LYS A 346 8.23 -19.24 -36.54
C LYS A 346 6.94 -18.92 -37.28
N GLY A 347 7.08 -18.41 -38.51
CA GLY A 347 5.92 -18.05 -39.35
C GLY A 347 5.29 -16.69 -39.04
N ARG A 348 5.86 -15.89 -38.12
CA ARG A 348 5.33 -14.58 -37.72
C ARG A 348 6.46 -13.57 -37.55
N TYR A 349 6.62 -12.67 -38.53
CA TYR A 349 7.61 -11.58 -38.54
C TYR A 349 8.97 -11.97 -37.94
N PHE A 350 9.43 -13.20 -38.21
CA PHE A 350 10.55 -13.79 -37.46
C PHE A 350 11.87 -13.08 -37.77
N ARG A 351 12.09 -12.76 -39.05
CA ARG A 351 13.32 -12.08 -39.49
C ARG A 351 13.27 -10.63 -39.08
N GLU A 352 12.14 -9.99 -39.33
CA GLU A 352 11.80 -8.62 -38.97
C GLU A 352 12.04 -8.35 -37.47
N THR A 353 11.50 -9.21 -36.60
CA THR A 353 11.68 -9.09 -35.14
C THR A 353 13.15 -9.20 -34.74
N ARG A 354 13.89 -10.14 -35.34
CA ARG A 354 15.32 -10.31 -35.05
C ARG A 354 16.13 -9.12 -35.54
N ASP A 355 15.90 -8.69 -36.78
CA ASP A 355 16.62 -7.59 -37.42
C ASP A 355 16.43 -6.29 -36.63
N VAL A 356 15.21 -6.03 -36.14
CA VAL A 356 14.93 -4.88 -35.26
C VAL A 356 15.71 -4.94 -33.95
N VAL A 357 15.71 -6.09 -33.27
CA VAL A 357 16.43 -6.25 -31.99
C VAL A 357 17.94 -6.12 -32.20
N ASP A 358 18.48 -6.77 -33.23
CA ASP A 358 19.91 -6.71 -33.58
C ASP A 358 20.32 -5.27 -33.98
N HIS A 359 19.42 -4.54 -34.63
CA HIS A 359 19.66 -3.15 -35.03
C HIS A 359 19.69 -2.17 -33.83
N LEU A 360 18.91 -2.42 -32.77
CA LEU A 360 18.92 -1.57 -31.56
C LEU A 360 20.24 -1.64 -30.79
N ARG A 361 20.98 -2.76 -30.87
CA ARG A 361 22.27 -2.99 -30.20
C ARG A 361 22.25 -2.71 -28.67
N ASP A 362 21.09 -2.86 -28.03
CA ASP A 362 20.95 -2.73 -26.58
C ASP A 362 21.12 -4.10 -25.93
N LEU A 363 22.07 -4.21 -24.98
CA LEU A 363 22.39 -5.48 -24.30
C LEU A 363 21.23 -6.02 -23.45
N ASN A 364 20.28 -5.16 -23.06
CA ASN A 364 19.11 -5.52 -22.29
C ASN A 364 17.88 -5.81 -23.16
N ILE A 365 17.98 -5.72 -24.49
CA ILE A 365 16.90 -6.11 -25.41
C ILE A 365 17.37 -7.34 -26.18
N VAL A 366 16.72 -8.48 -25.94
CA VAL A 366 17.14 -9.77 -26.52
C VAL A 366 16.00 -10.46 -27.24
N ALA A 367 16.29 -10.96 -28.44
CA ALA A 367 15.37 -11.79 -29.19
C ALA A 367 15.52 -13.25 -28.74
N VAL A 368 14.44 -13.84 -28.24
CA VAL A 368 14.46 -15.21 -27.70
C VAL A 368 13.40 -16.08 -28.38
N PRO A 369 13.64 -17.39 -28.58
CA PRO A 369 12.61 -18.29 -29.08
C PRO A 369 11.38 -18.27 -28.17
N SER A 370 10.19 -18.20 -28.77
CA SER A 370 8.92 -18.39 -28.06
C SER A 370 8.92 -19.73 -27.30
N PRO A 371 8.16 -19.86 -26.19
CA PRO A 371 7.98 -21.12 -25.48
C PRO A 371 7.65 -22.27 -26.45
N SER A 372 8.23 -23.45 -26.20
CA SER A 372 8.06 -24.64 -27.06
C SER A 372 6.62 -25.14 -27.11
N THR A 373 5.86 -24.85 -26.05
CA THR A 373 4.43 -25.13 -25.90
C THR A 373 3.79 -23.87 -25.34
N THR A 374 2.55 -23.59 -25.76
CA THR A 374 1.78 -22.41 -25.32
C THR A 374 1.04 -22.65 -24.00
N ASP A 375 1.26 -23.80 -23.36
CA ASP A 375 0.68 -24.15 -22.06
C ASP A 375 1.50 -23.60 -20.88
N ALA A 376 0.93 -23.68 -19.67
CA ALA A 376 1.58 -23.17 -18.47
C ALA A 376 2.95 -23.81 -18.22
N ARG A 377 3.14 -25.07 -18.62
CA ARG A 377 4.41 -25.78 -18.50
C ARG A 377 5.48 -25.20 -19.43
N GLY A 378 5.14 -24.88 -20.67
CA GLY A 378 6.04 -24.23 -21.61
C GLY A 378 6.50 -22.87 -21.11
N TRP A 379 5.56 -22.06 -20.63
CA TRP A 379 5.85 -20.75 -20.03
C TRP A 379 6.67 -20.86 -18.74
N THR A 380 6.38 -21.83 -17.87
CA THR A 380 7.17 -22.08 -16.65
C THR A 380 8.64 -22.34 -17.02
N ARG A 381 8.89 -23.22 -17.99
CA ARG A 381 10.26 -23.51 -18.48
C ARG A 381 10.92 -22.29 -19.09
N PHE A 382 10.16 -21.46 -19.82
CA PHE A 382 10.66 -20.22 -20.38
C PHE A 382 11.13 -19.26 -19.28
N LEU A 383 10.28 -18.98 -18.29
CA LEU A 383 10.59 -18.09 -17.16
C LEU A 383 11.77 -18.62 -16.34
N GLN A 384 11.83 -19.93 -16.09
CA GLN A 384 12.93 -20.57 -15.39
C GLN A 384 14.26 -20.49 -16.15
N LYS A 385 14.22 -20.54 -17.49
CA LYS A 385 15.42 -20.49 -18.33
C LYS A 385 15.94 -19.07 -18.53
N HIS A 386 15.04 -18.10 -18.70
CA HIS A 386 15.41 -16.76 -19.14
C HIS A 386 15.38 -15.70 -18.03
N ILE A 387 14.50 -15.84 -17.03
CA ILE A 387 14.32 -14.83 -15.98
C ILE A 387 15.01 -15.25 -14.68
N LEU A 388 14.73 -16.44 -14.13
CA LEU A 388 15.34 -16.88 -12.87
C LEU A 388 16.87 -16.77 -12.80
N PRO A 389 17.64 -17.06 -13.88
CA PRO A 389 19.09 -16.91 -13.84
C PRO A 389 19.58 -15.45 -13.83
N LEU A 390 18.69 -14.48 -14.00
CA LEU A 390 18.97 -13.05 -13.92
C LEU A 390 18.48 -12.43 -12.60
N THR A 391 17.64 -13.12 -11.83
CA THR A 391 17.13 -12.59 -10.56
C THR A 391 18.22 -12.62 -9.50
N HIS A 392 18.18 -11.73 -8.51
CA HIS A 392 19.18 -11.72 -7.43
C HIS A 392 19.12 -13.02 -6.62
N THR A 393 20.26 -13.53 -6.16
CA THR A 393 20.34 -14.83 -5.45
C THR A 393 19.49 -14.89 -4.18
N THR A 394 19.27 -13.75 -3.51
CA THR A 394 18.33 -13.63 -2.38
C THR A 394 16.88 -13.95 -2.77
N SER A 395 16.52 -13.76 -4.04
CA SER A 395 15.22 -14.17 -4.62
C SER A 395 15.24 -15.59 -5.21
N ARG A 396 16.41 -16.15 -5.56
CA ARG A 396 16.55 -17.49 -6.16
C ARG A 396 16.34 -18.65 -5.19
N PHE A 397 16.48 -18.40 -3.87
CA PHE A 397 16.22 -19.40 -2.84
C PHE A 397 14.75 -19.45 -2.40
N GLY A 398 13.81 -18.96 -3.22
CA GLY A 398 12.40 -19.36 -3.18
C GLY A 398 12.16 -20.82 -3.59
N ASN A 399 13.19 -21.68 -3.56
CA ASN A 399 13.01 -23.12 -3.62
C ASN A 399 12.38 -23.57 -2.30
N SER A 400 11.10 -23.93 -2.36
CA SER A 400 10.41 -24.80 -1.41
C SER A 400 10.20 -24.25 0.01
N MET A 401 8.97 -23.82 0.30
CA MET A 401 8.39 -23.75 1.65
C MET A 401 8.91 -22.65 2.60
N VAL A 402 9.23 -21.45 2.11
CA VAL A 402 8.81 -20.29 2.92
C VAL A 402 7.49 -19.87 2.31
N THR A 403 6.42 -20.52 2.76
CA THR A 403 5.07 -20.06 2.41
C THR A 403 4.98 -18.60 2.82
N PHE A 404 4.13 -17.81 2.15
CA PHE A 404 3.87 -16.42 2.59
C PHE A 404 3.55 -16.35 4.09
N ARG A 405 2.93 -17.41 4.60
CA ARG A 405 2.68 -17.67 6.02
C ARG A 405 3.97 -17.79 6.83
N ASP A 406 4.98 -18.53 6.40
CA ASP A 406 6.27 -18.63 7.11
C ASP A 406 7.02 -17.29 7.16
N ALA A 407 6.99 -16.51 6.07
CA ALA A 407 7.54 -15.16 6.08
C ALA A 407 6.77 -14.26 7.06
N ALA A 408 5.44 -14.32 7.06
CA ALA A 408 4.61 -13.55 7.99
C ALA A 408 4.76 -14.01 9.44
N ILE A 409 4.88 -15.32 9.69
CA ILE A 409 5.14 -15.92 11.01
C ILE A 409 6.53 -15.51 11.51
N SER A 410 7.55 -15.48 10.65
CA SER A 410 8.89 -15.02 11.03
C SER A 410 8.91 -13.55 11.48
N THR A 411 7.99 -12.72 10.95
CA THR A 411 7.81 -11.33 11.39
C THR A 411 7.01 -11.19 12.69
N SER A 412 6.38 -12.26 13.17
CA SER A 412 5.48 -12.19 14.32
C SER A 412 6.16 -11.96 15.68
N SER A 413 7.47 -12.20 15.75
CA SER A 413 8.27 -11.94 16.95
C SER A 413 8.52 -10.44 17.23
N ALA A 414 8.15 -9.54 16.33
CA ALA A 414 8.37 -8.09 16.46
C ALA A 414 7.08 -7.25 16.58
N PHE A 415 5.93 -7.86 16.85
CA PHE A 415 4.68 -7.13 17.00
C PHE A 415 4.56 -6.48 18.39
N ALA A 416 4.61 -5.15 18.43
CA ALA A 416 4.13 -4.40 19.57
C ALA A 416 2.60 -4.28 19.47
N VAL A 417 1.88 -5.13 20.20
CA VAL A 417 0.44 -4.97 20.39
C VAL A 417 0.23 -3.84 21.37
N VAL A 418 -0.33 -2.74 20.89
CA VAL A 418 -0.88 -1.71 21.74
C VAL A 418 -2.36 -2.05 21.90
N ASP A 419 -2.68 -2.91 22.86
CA ASP A 419 -4.08 -3.04 23.30
C ASP A 419 -4.52 -1.66 23.81
N SER A 420 -5.74 -1.24 23.49
CA SER A 420 -6.24 0.09 23.90
C SER A 420 -6.12 0.34 25.41
N SER A 421 -6.20 -0.73 26.23
CA SER A 421 -5.94 -0.71 27.67
C SER A 421 -4.46 -0.52 28.05
N THR A 422 -3.54 -1.10 27.28
CA THR A 422 -2.08 -0.92 27.47
C THR A 422 -1.58 0.42 26.94
N SER A 423 -2.24 1.01 25.93
CA SER A 423 -1.89 2.34 25.40
C SER A 423 -2.09 3.42 26.45
N VAL A 424 -3.19 3.35 27.21
CA VAL A 424 -3.51 4.33 28.25
C VAL A 424 -2.49 4.24 29.39
N THR A 425 -2.14 3.02 29.82
CA THR A 425 -1.12 2.83 30.87
C THR A 425 0.29 3.21 30.40
N ALA A 426 0.69 2.89 29.17
CA ALA A 426 1.98 3.29 28.63
C ALA A 426 2.07 4.81 28.42
N GLN A 427 1.02 5.45 27.89
CA GLN A 427 0.95 6.90 27.76
C GLN A 427 0.96 7.60 29.12
N LEU A 428 0.25 7.05 30.12
CA LEU A 428 0.31 7.53 31.50
C LEU A 428 1.73 7.39 32.08
N PHE A 429 2.41 6.27 31.87
CA PHE A 429 3.79 6.07 32.34
C PHE A 429 4.77 7.05 31.71
N VAL A 430 4.67 7.28 30.40
CA VAL A 430 5.53 8.25 29.69
C VAL A 430 5.23 9.66 30.18
N LEU A 431 3.95 10.02 30.33
CA LEU A 431 3.56 11.31 30.89
C LEU A 431 4.09 11.49 32.32
N PHE A 432 4.01 10.45 33.15
CA PHE A 432 4.50 10.46 34.54
C PHE A 432 6.03 10.61 34.59
N ALA A 433 6.75 9.92 33.70
CA ALA A 433 8.20 10.05 33.58
C ALA A 433 8.62 11.45 33.12
N ILE A 434 7.89 12.07 32.18
CA ILE A 434 8.12 13.45 31.76
C ILE A 434 7.87 14.42 32.92
N ILE A 435 6.77 14.24 33.66
CA ILE A 435 6.44 15.07 34.83
C ILE A 435 7.53 14.95 35.91
N LEU A 436 7.98 13.72 36.23
CA LEU A 436 9.06 13.48 37.18
C LEU A 436 10.39 14.08 36.71
N GLY A 437 10.72 13.98 35.43
CA GLY A 437 11.90 14.59 34.83
C GLY A 437 11.88 16.13 34.94
N LEU A 438 10.74 16.75 34.63
CA LEU A 438 10.54 18.19 34.78
C LEU A 438 10.60 18.64 36.24
N ALA A 439 10.00 17.88 37.17
CA ALA A 439 10.07 18.14 38.60
C ALA A 439 11.52 18.05 39.12
N GLY A 440 12.28 17.04 38.68
CA GLY A 440 13.70 16.89 39.02
C GLY A 440 14.55 18.05 38.50
N LEU A 441 14.32 18.50 37.26
CA LEU A 441 14.98 19.67 36.68
C LEU A 441 14.68 20.96 37.46
N LEU A 442 13.44 21.15 37.90
CA LEU A 442 13.06 22.29 38.73
C LEU A 442 13.70 22.24 40.12
N PHE A 443 13.77 21.04 40.73
CA PHE A 443 14.46 20.82 42.00
C PHE A 443 15.96 21.10 41.89
N LEU A 444 16.62 20.63 40.83
CA LEU A 444 18.02 20.94 40.54
C LEU A 444 18.23 22.45 40.33
N ARG A 445 17.34 23.12 39.59
CA ARG A 445 17.44 24.56 39.36
C ARG A 445 17.31 25.39 40.65
N HIS A 446 16.43 24.99 41.57
CA HIS A 446 16.25 25.66 42.86
C HIS A 446 17.31 25.27 43.89
N GLY A 447 17.74 24.00 43.91
CA GLY A 447 18.81 23.49 44.76
C GLY A 447 20.16 24.12 44.41
N VAL A 448 20.52 24.14 43.12
CA VAL A 448 21.77 24.77 42.65
C VAL A 448 21.77 26.27 42.91
N ARG A 449 20.63 26.97 42.74
CA ARG A 449 20.55 28.39 43.12
C ARG A 449 20.75 28.62 44.62
N SER A 450 20.19 27.75 45.47
CA SER A 450 20.29 27.90 46.93
C SER A 450 21.71 27.59 47.42
N VAL A 451 22.34 26.55 46.88
CA VAL A 451 23.73 26.19 47.19
C VAL A 451 24.70 27.24 46.65
N LEU A 452 24.52 27.71 45.41
CA LEU A 452 25.36 28.75 44.82
C LEU A 452 25.24 30.05 45.61
N LEU A 453 24.03 30.45 46.04
CA LEU A 453 23.84 31.64 46.87
C LEU A 453 24.54 31.49 48.22
N ALA A 454 24.46 30.32 48.86
CA ALA A 454 25.14 30.02 50.13
C ALA A 454 26.67 29.99 50.00
N VAL A 455 27.20 29.46 48.90
CA VAL A 455 28.63 29.45 48.59
C VAL A 455 29.12 30.87 48.32
N LEU A 456 28.39 31.66 47.53
CA LEU A 456 28.76 33.05 47.22
C LEU A 456 28.68 33.99 48.42
N THR A 457 27.77 33.73 49.38
CA THR A 457 27.74 34.47 50.66
C THR A 457 28.87 34.05 51.59
N LYS A 458 29.19 32.75 51.70
CA LYS A 458 30.35 32.28 52.49
C LYS A 458 31.70 32.73 51.92
N ALA A 459 31.80 32.82 50.59
CA ALA A 459 33.00 33.30 49.91
C ALA A 459 33.15 34.84 49.97
N GLY A 460 32.20 35.57 50.56
CA GLY A 460 32.26 37.03 50.66
C GLY A 460 32.05 37.77 49.33
N ILE A 461 31.66 37.06 48.26
CA ILE A 461 31.44 37.64 46.93
C ILE A 461 30.10 38.41 46.89
N ILE A 462 29.12 37.95 47.66
CA ILE A 462 27.83 38.63 47.83
C ILE A 462 27.68 39.03 49.29
N HIS A 463 27.76 40.32 49.57
CA HIS A 463 27.43 40.86 50.89
C HIS A 463 25.90 41.01 51.04
N PRO A 464 25.30 40.53 52.15
CA PRO A 464 23.91 40.81 52.44
C PRO A 464 23.74 42.33 52.59
N ALA A 465 22.84 42.91 51.80
CA ALA A 465 22.57 44.34 51.83
C ALA A 465 22.06 44.75 53.22
N THR A 466 22.94 45.29 54.06
CA THR A 466 22.57 45.98 55.28
C THR A 466 21.88 47.27 54.89
N ASN A 467 20.62 47.42 55.31
CA ASN A 467 19.79 48.61 55.08
C ASN A 467 20.52 49.90 55.50
N GLY A 468 21.12 50.57 54.52
CA GLY A 468 21.72 51.88 54.63
C GLY A 468 20.69 52.98 54.37
N LYS A 469 20.72 53.99 55.23
CA LYS A 469 19.82 55.14 55.30
C LYS A 469 19.72 55.92 53.98
N ARG A 470 18.52 56.47 53.77
CA ARG A 470 18.15 57.46 52.73
C ARG A 470 19.23 58.51 52.48
N TYR A 471 19.66 58.62 51.24
CA TYR A 471 20.23 59.84 50.67
C TYR A 471 19.22 60.44 49.70
N LYS A 472 18.83 61.71 49.92
CA LYS A 472 18.10 62.53 48.93
C LYS A 472 19.14 63.12 47.97
N PRO A 473 18.99 63.00 46.64
CA PRO A 473 19.65 63.90 45.72
C PRO A 473 18.75 65.10 45.43
N GLY A 474 19.35 66.28 45.48
CA GLY A 474 18.74 67.57 45.18
C GLY A 474 18.51 67.80 43.69
N LYS A 475 17.72 68.84 43.43
CA LYS A 475 17.43 69.41 42.12
C LYS A 475 18.66 70.12 41.52
N SER A 476 19.01 69.77 40.29
CA SER A 476 19.52 70.62 39.20
C SER A 476 19.51 69.73 37.95
N GLY A 477 18.93 70.06 36.80
CA GLY A 477 19.14 71.29 36.02
C GLY A 477 20.01 70.95 34.82
N ASN A 478 19.36 70.83 33.65
CA ASN A 478 19.87 71.00 32.28
C ASN A 478 20.66 69.87 31.55
N ALA A 479 20.16 69.63 30.32
CA ALA A 479 20.86 69.64 29.03
C ALA A 479 21.68 68.41 28.56
N TRP A 480 21.21 67.82 27.43
CA TRP A 480 21.91 67.13 26.30
C TRP A 480 22.96 66.06 26.68
N ASP A 481 22.80 64.77 26.36
CA ASP A 481 22.64 64.11 25.04
C ASP A 481 21.82 62.80 25.12
#